data_AF-A0A920LQJ3-F1
#
_entry.id   AF-A0A920LQJ3-F1
#
_cell.length_a   1.000
_cell.length_b   1.000
_cell.length_c   1.000
_cell.angle_alpha   90.00
_cell.angle_beta   90.00
_cell.angle_gamma   90.00
#
_symmetry.space_group_name_H-M   'P 1'
#
loop_
_entity.id
_entity.type
_entity.pdbx_description
1 polymer ?
#
loop_
_entity_poly.entity_id
_entity_poly.type
_entity_poly.pdbx_seq_one_letter_code
_entity_poly.pdbx_strand_id
1 'polypeptide(L)'
;MKNLDNIFTLVRNPYERMISEFNWQFRDIEPCNTPDINAWVIESLKKASSDLSYSDNHFRPSIDFIDSSCPCKIFKLEDGIEFIVEYFIREQGSTKKIDIPNEKNAKSFANSIKKPDLNPIAIRTINQFYKHDFEAFGYTIVETEAQASKLETDGKNESRATENKIKSIREWRDATINDLHRKTKQELRLLNIQISETKNAINERQFFRKIRS
;
A
#
# COMPACT_ATOMS: atom_id res chain seq x y z
N MET A 1 -24.75 -16.10 7.06
CA MET A 1 -24.10 -14.93 6.42
C MET A 1 -23.68 -15.34 5.02
N LYS A 2 -23.83 -14.48 4.01
CA LYS A 2 -23.24 -14.72 2.68
C LYS A 2 -21.72 -14.80 2.85
N ASN A 3 -21.08 -15.77 2.19
CA ASN A 3 -19.63 -15.82 2.12
C ASN A 3 -19.15 -14.61 1.30
N LEU A 4 -18.28 -13.78 1.88
CA LEU A 4 -17.67 -12.66 1.17
C LEU A 4 -16.39 -13.17 0.55
N ASP A 5 -16.45 -13.63 -0.70
CA ASP A 5 -15.32 -14.32 -1.34
C ASP A 5 -14.22 -13.35 -1.86
N ASN A 6 -14.40 -12.03 -1.73
CA ASN A 6 -13.51 -11.02 -2.31
C ASN A 6 -13.32 -9.77 -1.41
N ILE A 7 -12.88 -9.99 -0.18
CA ILE A 7 -12.49 -8.88 0.71
C ILE A 7 -11.09 -8.40 0.30
N PHE A 8 -10.94 -7.09 0.14
CA PHE A 8 -9.65 -6.47 -0.06
C PHE A 8 -9.56 -5.14 0.68
N THR A 9 -8.34 -4.67 0.90
CA THR A 9 -8.06 -3.36 1.49
C THR A 9 -6.86 -2.70 0.85
N LEU A 10 -6.81 -1.37 0.94
CA LEU A 10 -5.66 -0.57 0.60
C LEU A 10 -5.02 -0.06 1.88
N VAL A 11 -3.71 -0.22 1.98
CA VAL A 11 -2.91 0.31 3.08
C VAL A 11 -1.89 1.29 2.53
N ARG A 12 -1.39 2.17 3.41
CA ARG A 12 -0.42 3.20 3.05
C ARG A 12 0.71 3.21 4.07
N ASN A 13 1.91 3.54 3.64
CA ASN A 13 3.04 3.76 4.51
C ASN A 13 2.67 4.81 5.57
N PRO A 14 2.90 4.55 6.87
CA PRO A 14 2.51 5.46 7.93
C PRO A 14 3.06 6.88 7.78
N TYR A 15 4.29 7.07 7.27
CA TYR A 15 4.84 8.41 7.03
C TYR A 15 4.08 9.14 5.92
N GLU A 16 3.89 8.46 4.78
CA GLU A 16 3.19 9.04 3.62
C GLU A 16 1.73 9.34 3.95
N ARG A 17 1.10 8.51 4.78
CA ARG A 17 -0.25 8.76 5.31
C ARG A 17 -0.31 10.06 6.12
N MET A 18 0.61 10.24 7.07
CA MET A 18 0.64 11.46 7.90
C MET A 18 0.88 12.72 7.08
N ILE A 19 1.82 12.67 6.13
CA ILE A 19 2.13 13.80 5.25
C ILE A 19 0.94 14.12 4.35
N SER A 20 0.28 13.10 3.80
CA SER A 20 -0.90 13.27 2.97
C SER A 20 -2.05 13.89 3.74
N GLU A 21 -2.29 13.44 4.97
CA GLU A 21 -3.35 13.97 5.83
C GLU A 21 -3.09 15.44 6.16
N PHE A 22 -1.86 15.79 6.54
CA PHE A 22 -1.48 17.17 6.78
C PHE A 22 -1.72 18.05 5.55
N ASN A 23 -1.18 17.63 4.41
CA ASN A 23 -1.35 18.37 3.15
C ASN A 23 -2.83 18.49 2.79
N TRP A 24 -3.65 17.46 3.03
CA TRP A 24 -5.08 17.49 2.76
C TRP A 24 -5.84 18.46 3.68
N GLN A 25 -5.57 18.43 4.99
CA GLN A 25 -6.21 19.29 5.98
C GLN A 25 -5.90 20.77 5.73
N PHE A 26 -4.68 21.08 5.30
CA PHE A 26 -4.20 22.45 5.16
C PHE A 26 -4.09 22.93 3.71
N ARG A 27 -4.63 22.19 2.73
CA ARG A 27 -4.49 22.49 1.29
C ARG A 27 -5.01 23.87 0.87
N ASP A 28 -6.01 24.37 1.57
CA ASP A 28 -6.71 25.64 1.26
C ASP A 28 -6.30 26.76 2.24
N ILE A 29 -5.29 26.52 3.09
CA ILE A 29 -4.80 27.48 4.08
C ILE A 29 -3.53 28.16 3.55
N GLU A 30 -3.42 29.47 3.79
CA GLU A 30 -2.19 30.21 3.47
C GLU A 30 -0.98 29.66 4.24
N PRO A 31 0.21 29.53 3.62
CA PRO A 31 1.38 28.93 4.26
C PRO A 31 1.78 29.52 5.61
N CYS A 32 1.57 30.82 5.83
CA CYS A 32 1.87 31.50 7.10
C CYS A 32 0.94 31.10 8.26
N ASN A 33 -0.24 30.55 7.93
CA ASN A 33 -1.25 30.08 8.87
C ASN A 33 -1.24 28.54 9.00
N THR A 34 -0.43 27.85 8.19
CA THR A 34 -0.23 26.40 8.29
C THR A 34 0.59 26.09 9.55
N PRO A 35 0.14 25.16 10.40
CA PRO A 35 0.92 24.79 11.59
C PRO A 35 2.24 24.12 11.20
N ASP A 36 3.22 24.13 12.11
CA ASP A 36 4.41 23.30 11.94
C ASP A 36 4.03 21.81 11.90
N ILE A 37 4.48 21.10 10.85
CA ILE A 37 4.16 19.68 10.64
C ILE A 37 4.57 18.82 11.83
N ASN A 38 5.73 19.09 12.44
CA ASN A 38 6.27 18.24 13.51
C ASN A 38 5.43 18.36 14.78
N ALA A 39 5.11 19.60 15.17
CA ALA A 39 4.21 19.87 16.29
C ALA A 39 2.81 19.28 16.03
N TRP A 40 2.29 19.45 14.81
CA TRP A 40 0.98 18.90 14.44
C TRP A 40 0.96 17.36 14.50
N VAL A 41 1.98 16.67 14.00
CA VAL A 41 2.09 15.20 14.07
C VAL A 41 2.05 14.73 15.53
N ILE A 42 2.88 15.34 16.39
CA ILE A 42 3.00 14.94 17.79
C ILE A 42 1.67 15.12 18.52
N GLU A 43 1.04 16.28 18.39
CA GLU A 43 -0.23 16.56 19.07
C GLU A 43 -1.39 15.75 18.50
N SER A 44 -1.44 15.53 17.17
CA SER A 44 -2.49 14.74 16.54
C SER A 44 -2.42 13.27 16.96
N LEU A 45 -1.22 12.68 16.98
CA LEU A 45 -1.05 11.29 17.42
C LEU A 45 -1.26 11.13 18.92
N LYS A 46 -0.90 12.12 19.73
CA LYS A 46 -1.24 12.13 21.17
C LYS A 46 -2.75 12.11 21.39
N LYS A 47 -3.51 12.92 20.65
CA LYS A 47 -4.99 12.92 20.71
C LYS A 47 -5.56 11.59 20.23
N ALA A 48 -5.05 11.05 19.12
CA ALA A 48 -5.47 9.76 18.57
C ALA A 48 -5.17 8.59 19.53
N SER A 49 -4.10 8.66 20.33
CA SER A 49 -3.80 7.65 21.34
C SER A 49 -4.80 7.67 22.51
N SER A 50 -5.40 8.82 22.81
CA SER A 50 -6.45 8.95 23.84
C SER A 50 -7.86 8.70 23.31
N ASP A 51 -8.09 8.90 22.01
CA ASP A 51 -9.38 8.76 21.35
C ASP A 51 -9.19 8.15 19.96
N LEU A 52 -9.54 6.88 19.81
CA LEU A 52 -9.42 6.16 18.53
C LEU A 52 -10.31 6.72 17.42
N SER A 53 -11.33 7.50 17.77
CA SER A 53 -12.22 8.17 16.81
C SER A 53 -11.76 9.56 16.41
N TYR A 54 -10.67 10.06 17.02
CA TYR A 54 -10.15 11.40 16.77
C TYR A 54 -10.00 11.69 15.28
N SER A 55 -10.50 12.87 14.88
CA SER A 55 -10.51 13.31 13.48
C SER A 55 -11.15 12.25 12.59
N ASP A 56 -12.37 11.79 12.88
CA ASP A 56 -13.10 10.78 12.10
C ASP A 56 -12.28 9.50 11.78
N ASN A 57 -11.45 9.05 12.72
CA ASN A 57 -10.50 7.93 12.56
C ASN A 57 -9.37 8.14 11.53
N HIS A 58 -9.11 9.37 11.06
CA HIS A 58 -8.07 9.64 10.04
C HIS A 58 -6.66 9.23 10.51
N PHE A 59 -6.41 9.19 11.83
CA PHE A 59 -5.15 8.72 12.42
C PHE A 59 -5.18 7.26 12.87
N ARG A 60 -6.33 6.57 12.78
CA ARG A 60 -6.43 5.21 13.30
C ARG A 60 -5.55 4.25 12.48
N PRO A 61 -4.73 3.38 13.12
CA PRO A 61 -3.89 2.41 12.43
C PRO A 61 -4.68 1.55 11.44
N SER A 62 -4.11 1.31 10.25
CA SER A 62 -4.76 0.54 9.20
C SER A 62 -5.06 -0.90 9.65
N ILE A 63 -4.20 -1.48 10.51
CA ILE A 63 -4.42 -2.81 11.07
C ILE A 63 -5.75 -2.95 11.82
N ASP A 64 -6.27 -1.87 12.42
CA ASP A 64 -7.50 -1.91 13.20
C ASP A 64 -8.74 -2.16 12.36
N PHE A 65 -8.70 -1.80 11.07
CA PHE A 65 -9.82 -1.96 10.14
C PHE A 65 -9.87 -3.34 9.49
N ILE A 66 -8.84 -4.16 9.69
CA ILE A 66 -8.78 -5.51 9.11
C ILE A 66 -9.33 -6.50 10.13
N ASP A 67 -10.37 -7.23 9.75
CA ASP A 67 -10.86 -8.37 10.53
C ASP A 67 -9.95 -9.59 10.27
N SER A 68 -9.33 -10.13 11.32
CA SER A 68 -8.49 -11.33 11.23
C SER A 68 -9.27 -12.63 11.11
N SER A 69 -10.61 -12.59 11.15
CA SER A 69 -11.48 -13.77 11.03
C SER A 69 -11.64 -14.29 9.59
N CYS A 70 -11.33 -13.46 8.58
CA CYS A 70 -11.53 -13.79 7.17
C CYS A 70 -10.35 -13.30 6.30
N PRO A 71 -9.88 -14.10 5.33
CA PRO A 71 -8.81 -13.68 4.43
C PRO A 71 -9.14 -12.38 3.67
N CYS A 72 -8.18 -11.47 3.64
CA CYS A 72 -8.29 -10.17 2.97
C CYS A 72 -7.11 -9.97 2.01
N LYS A 73 -7.38 -9.57 0.77
CA LYS A 73 -6.33 -9.17 -0.19
C LYS A 73 -5.79 -7.81 0.21
N ILE A 74 -4.46 -7.68 0.31
CA ILE A 74 -3.83 -6.45 0.81
C ILE A 74 -3.01 -5.81 -0.30
N PHE A 75 -3.35 -4.56 -0.61
CA PHE A 75 -2.65 -3.75 -1.60
C PHE A 75 -2.03 -2.53 -0.93
N LYS A 76 -0.83 -2.12 -1.35
CA LYS A 76 -0.20 -0.87 -0.91
C LYS A 76 -0.53 0.22 -1.90
N LEU A 77 -0.90 1.40 -1.41
CA LEU A 77 -1.20 2.53 -2.28
C LEU A 77 0.04 2.98 -3.08
N GLU A 78 1.23 2.79 -2.50
CA GLU A 78 2.52 3.10 -3.10
C GLU A 78 2.84 2.25 -4.33
N ASP A 79 2.19 1.08 -4.48
CA ASP A 79 2.35 0.22 -5.66
C ASP A 79 1.51 0.75 -6.85
N GLY A 80 0.68 1.78 -6.64
CA GLY A 80 -0.19 2.38 -7.64
C GLY A 80 -1.59 1.75 -7.69
N ILE A 81 -2.60 2.56 -8.01
CA ILE A 81 -3.98 2.07 -8.18
C ILE A 81 -4.08 1.18 -9.43
N GLU A 82 -3.25 1.44 -10.43
CA GLU A 82 -3.13 0.67 -11.67
C GLU A 82 -2.88 -0.80 -11.39
N PHE A 83 -2.01 -1.08 -10.41
CA PHE A 83 -1.67 -2.44 -10.00
C PHE A 83 -2.88 -3.20 -9.44
N ILE A 84 -3.71 -2.51 -8.66
CA ILE A 84 -4.92 -3.09 -8.04
C ILE A 84 -5.97 -3.37 -9.12
N VAL A 85 -6.15 -2.43 -10.04
CA VAL A 85 -7.06 -2.58 -11.17
C VAL A 85 -6.63 -3.74 -12.06
N GLU A 86 -5.32 -3.85 -12.37
CA GLU A 86 -4.76 -4.97 -13.12
C GLU A 86 -5.00 -6.32 -12.42
N TYR A 87 -4.83 -6.37 -11.09
CA TYR A 87 -5.14 -7.57 -10.32
C TYR A 87 -6.58 -8.07 -10.54
N PHE A 88 -7.56 -7.17 -10.45
CA PHE A 88 -8.98 -7.53 -10.57
C PHE A 88 -9.39 -7.83 -12.02
N ILE A 89 -8.84 -7.12 -13.00
CA ILE A 89 -9.04 -7.43 -14.43
C ILE A 89 -8.60 -8.87 -14.72
N ARG A 90 -7.41 -9.25 -14.22
CA ARG A 90 -6.86 -10.60 -14.37
C ARG A 90 -7.65 -11.65 -13.60
N GLU A 91 -8.14 -11.31 -12.42
CA GLU A 91 -9.00 -12.20 -11.63
C GLU A 91 -10.28 -12.57 -12.37
N GLN A 92 -10.79 -11.67 -13.22
CA GLN A 92 -11.93 -11.92 -14.10
C GLN A 92 -11.57 -12.61 -15.42
N GLY A 93 -10.30 -12.99 -15.62
CA GLY A 93 -9.82 -13.59 -16.87
C GLY A 93 -9.81 -12.63 -18.06
N SER A 94 -9.81 -11.32 -17.80
CA SER A 94 -9.76 -10.28 -18.82
C SER A 94 -8.33 -9.76 -18.99
N THR A 95 -8.01 -9.27 -20.18
CA THR A 95 -6.78 -8.53 -20.50
C THR A 95 -7.07 -7.11 -20.98
N LYS A 96 -8.33 -6.67 -20.84
CA LYS A 96 -8.74 -5.32 -21.25
C LYS A 96 -7.97 -4.29 -20.45
N LYS A 97 -7.28 -3.39 -21.14
CA LYS A 97 -6.72 -2.21 -20.51
C LYS A 97 -7.87 -1.31 -20.07
N ILE A 98 -7.97 -1.05 -18.77
CA ILE A 98 -8.86 -0.02 -18.24
C ILE A 98 -8.07 1.28 -18.21
N ASP A 99 -8.64 2.32 -18.80
CA ASP A 99 -8.11 3.66 -18.65
C ASP A 99 -8.50 4.17 -17.26
N ILE A 100 -7.50 4.30 -16.39
CA ILE A 100 -7.69 4.86 -15.06
C ILE A 100 -7.48 6.36 -15.25
N PRO A 101 -8.51 7.19 -15.04
CA PRO A 101 -8.33 8.63 -15.14
C PRO A 101 -7.18 9.00 -14.22
N ASN A 102 -6.15 9.64 -14.76
CA ASN A 102 -5.11 10.24 -13.94
C ASN A 102 -5.84 11.10 -12.91
N GLU A 103 -5.59 10.82 -11.63
CA GLU A 103 -6.01 11.68 -10.54
C GLU A 103 -5.62 13.09 -10.97
N LYS A 104 -6.55 14.05 -10.90
CA LYS A 104 -6.26 15.45 -11.25
C LYS A 104 -4.94 15.76 -10.59
N ASN A 105 -3.88 15.91 -11.40
CA ASN A 105 -2.55 16.21 -10.92
C ASN A 105 -2.75 17.25 -9.85
N ALA A 106 -2.38 16.94 -8.61
CA ALA A 106 -2.42 17.88 -7.52
C ALA A 106 -1.35 18.95 -7.79
N LYS A 107 -1.56 19.73 -8.85
CA LYS A 107 -0.90 20.98 -9.17
C LYS A 107 -1.15 22.00 -8.05
N SER A 108 -1.95 21.67 -7.03
CA SER A 108 -2.25 22.49 -5.86
C SER A 108 -1.24 22.38 -4.71
N PHE A 109 -0.25 21.49 -4.73
CA PHE A 109 0.73 21.39 -3.64
C PHE A 109 2.14 21.84 -4.03
N ALA A 110 2.25 23.02 -4.64
CA ALA A 110 3.55 23.64 -4.95
C ALA A 110 4.46 23.79 -3.70
N ASN A 111 3.86 23.76 -2.49
CA ASN A 111 4.53 23.76 -1.18
C ASN A 111 4.22 22.49 -0.34
N SER A 112 4.02 21.32 -0.97
CA SER A 112 3.74 20.09 -0.21
C SER A 112 4.89 19.76 0.72
N ILE A 113 4.58 19.60 2.01
CA ILE A 113 5.48 18.95 2.96
C ILE A 113 5.84 17.56 2.44
N LYS A 114 7.10 17.18 2.62
CA LYS A 114 7.70 15.91 2.23
C LYS A 114 8.25 15.21 3.47
N LYS A 115 8.56 13.93 3.32
CA LYS A 115 9.15 13.11 4.39
C LYS A 115 10.41 13.71 5.04
N PRO A 116 11.35 14.35 4.30
CA PRO A 116 12.51 15.01 4.90
C PRO A 116 12.20 16.17 5.86
N ASP A 117 10.98 16.73 5.82
CA ASP A 117 10.58 17.82 6.72
C ASP A 117 10.18 17.32 8.13
N LEU A 118 10.06 15.99 8.29
CA LEU A 118 9.84 15.36 9.58
C LEU A 118 11.16 15.28 10.35
N ASN A 119 11.16 15.88 11.54
CA ASN A 119 12.26 15.81 12.47
C ASN A 119 12.30 14.46 13.20
N PRO A 120 13.43 14.13 13.86
CA PRO A 120 13.57 12.85 14.56
C PRO A 120 12.53 12.59 15.65
N ILE A 121 11.98 13.62 16.30
CA ILE A 121 10.95 13.45 17.35
C ILE A 121 9.64 12.98 16.68
N ALA A 122 9.19 13.67 15.63
CA ALA A 122 7.99 13.31 14.89
C ALA A 122 8.10 11.90 14.29
N ILE A 123 9.26 11.56 13.71
CA ILE A 123 9.54 10.20 13.21
C ILE A 123 9.37 9.16 14.32
N ARG A 124 9.95 9.39 15.51
CA ARG A 124 9.79 8.46 16.64
C ARG A 124 8.34 8.30 17.06
N THR A 125 7.58 9.40 17.13
CA THR A 125 6.15 9.36 17.47
C THR A 125 5.36 8.54 16.46
N ILE A 126 5.62 8.71 15.15
CA ILE A 126 5.00 7.90 14.09
C ILE A 126 5.38 6.42 14.24
N ASN A 127 6.67 6.11 14.46
CA ASN A 127 7.15 4.74 14.62
C ASN A 127 6.45 4.02 15.78
N GLN A 128 6.29 4.72 16.90
CA GLN A 128 5.65 4.18 18.10
C GLN A 128 4.15 3.96 17.86
N PHE A 129 3.46 4.98 17.33
CA PHE A 129 2.02 4.92 17.13
C PHE A 129 1.60 3.86 16.10
N TYR A 130 2.32 3.77 14.99
CA TYR A 130 2.00 2.85 13.88
C TYR A 130 2.88 1.60 13.86
N LYS A 131 3.49 1.20 14.99
CA LYS A 131 4.41 0.06 15.08
C LYS A 131 3.85 -1.20 14.41
N HIS A 132 2.60 -1.55 14.70
CA HIS A 132 1.95 -2.74 14.15
C HIS A 132 1.63 -2.62 12.65
N ASP A 133 1.37 -1.42 12.13
CA ASP A 133 1.18 -1.20 10.69
C ASP A 133 2.50 -1.42 9.94
N PHE A 134 3.61 -0.88 10.46
CA PHE A 134 4.94 -1.14 9.89
C PHE A 134 5.21 -2.64 9.82
N GLU A 135 4.93 -3.32 10.93
CA GLU A 135 5.18 -4.75 11.07
C GLU A 135 4.30 -5.61 10.14
N ALA A 136 2.98 -5.38 10.17
CA ALA A 136 2.01 -6.19 9.46
C ALA A 136 2.10 -6.00 7.94
N PHE A 137 2.28 -4.76 7.49
CA PHE A 137 2.32 -4.43 6.06
C PHE A 137 3.74 -4.43 5.48
N GLY A 138 4.76 -4.67 6.30
CA GLY A 138 6.14 -4.79 5.84
C GLY A 138 6.67 -3.47 5.30
N TYR A 139 6.44 -2.40 6.05
CA TYR A 139 7.06 -1.10 5.79
C TYR A 139 8.33 -0.95 6.62
N THR A 140 9.35 -0.34 6.03
CA THR A 140 10.60 -0.03 6.72
C THR A 140 10.41 1.14 7.67
N ILE A 141 10.83 0.95 8.92
CA ILE A 141 10.93 2.02 9.91
C ILE A 141 12.19 2.83 9.65
N VAL A 142 12.08 4.16 9.71
CA VAL A 142 13.23 5.06 9.73
C VAL A 142 13.76 5.09 11.16
N GLU A 143 14.97 4.56 11.35
CA GLU A 143 15.68 4.63 12.62
C GLU A 143 16.19 6.04 12.87
N THR A 144 16.14 6.48 14.13
CA THR A 144 16.72 7.75 14.57
C THR A 144 17.84 7.48 15.56
N GLU A 145 18.86 8.34 15.63
CA GLU A 145 20.01 8.17 16.53
C GLU A 145 19.61 7.98 18.01
N ALA A 146 18.48 8.57 18.42
CA ALA A 146 17.92 8.40 19.77
C ALA A 146 17.13 7.09 20.00
N GLN A 147 16.82 6.33 18.96
CA GLN A 147 16.22 4.98 19.07
C GLN A 147 17.30 3.90 19.25
N ALA A 148 18.48 4.09 18.65
CA ALA A 148 19.61 3.18 18.80
C ALA A 148 20.08 3.04 20.27
N SER A 149 19.82 4.04 21.12
CA SER A 149 20.20 4.05 22.54
C SER A 149 19.15 3.52 23.52
N LYS A 150 17.95 3.15 23.05
CA LYS A 150 16.81 2.72 23.91
C LYS A 150 16.28 1.31 23.61
N LEU A 151 16.94 0.54 22.74
CA LEU A 151 16.48 -0.78 22.29
C LEU A 151 16.45 -1.89 23.37
N GLU A 152 16.87 -1.63 24.62
CA GLU A 152 16.99 -2.69 25.64
C GLU A 152 15.83 -2.85 26.64
N THR A 153 14.80 -1.97 26.72
CA THR A 153 13.90 -2.03 27.90
C THR A 153 12.39 -1.92 27.71
N ASP A 154 11.83 -1.90 26.50
CA ASP A 154 10.36 -1.89 26.31
C ASP A 154 9.82 -3.20 25.71
N GLY A 155 10.21 -4.32 26.30
CA GLY A 155 9.54 -5.61 26.13
C GLY A 155 8.38 -5.74 27.12
N LYS A 156 7.23 -5.13 26.86
CA LYS A 156 6.01 -5.34 27.66
C LYS A 156 4.86 -5.86 26.81
N ASN A 157 4.57 -7.15 27.00
CA ASN A 157 3.30 -7.84 26.78
C ASN A 157 2.45 -7.31 25.62
N GLU A 158 2.89 -7.55 24.39
CA GLU A 158 1.93 -7.56 23.28
C GLU A 158 0.93 -8.70 23.50
N SER A 159 -0.35 -8.44 23.25
CA SER A 159 -1.34 -9.50 23.40
C SER A 159 -1.09 -10.56 22.33
N ARG A 160 -1.14 -11.84 22.70
CA ARG A 160 -1.08 -12.96 21.74
C ARG A 160 -2.06 -12.81 20.57
N ALA A 161 -3.20 -12.14 20.80
CA ALA A 161 -4.17 -11.83 19.75
C ALA A 161 -3.63 -10.83 18.72
N THR A 162 -2.91 -9.80 19.16
CA THR A 162 -2.25 -8.81 18.28
C THR A 162 -1.18 -9.47 17.43
N GLU A 163 -0.31 -10.28 18.03
CA GLU A 163 0.75 -11.00 17.31
C GLU A 163 0.17 -11.95 16.25
N ASN A 164 -0.88 -12.70 16.61
CA ASN A 164 -1.58 -13.57 15.67
C ASN A 164 -2.21 -12.78 14.52
N LYS A 165 -2.82 -11.63 14.81
CA LYS A 165 -3.42 -10.74 13.80
C LYS A 165 -2.34 -10.21 12.84
N ILE A 166 -1.22 -9.72 13.35
CA ILE A 166 -0.07 -9.28 12.54
C ILE A 166 0.42 -10.42 11.66
N LYS A 167 0.56 -11.62 12.21
CA LYS A 167 0.97 -12.81 11.45
C LYS A 167 0.00 -13.13 10.32
N SER A 168 -1.30 -13.19 10.59
CA SER A 168 -2.31 -13.46 9.55
C SER A 168 -2.28 -12.42 8.43
N ILE A 169 -2.16 -11.14 8.79
CA ILE A 169 -2.10 -10.04 7.82
C ILE A 169 -0.83 -10.13 6.95
N ARG A 170 0.32 -10.49 7.54
CA ARG A 170 1.55 -10.75 6.77
C ARG A 170 1.37 -11.88 5.77
N GLU A 171 0.79 -13.00 6.20
CA GLU A 171 0.52 -14.15 5.33
C GLU A 171 -0.41 -13.77 4.18
N TRP A 172 -1.44 -12.98 4.43
CA TRP A 172 -2.38 -12.52 3.38
C TRP A 172 -1.76 -11.53 2.40
N ARG A 173 -0.92 -10.60 2.90
CA ARG A 173 -0.14 -9.70 2.05
C ARG A 173 0.74 -10.49 1.10
N ASP A 174 1.50 -11.44 1.63
CA ASP A 174 2.43 -12.25 0.83
C ASP A 174 1.67 -13.14 -0.16
N ALA A 175 0.52 -13.70 0.26
CA ALA A 175 -0.38 -14.44 -0.63
C ALA A 175 -0.92 -13.57 -1.79
N THR A 176 -1.28 -12.32 -1.53
CA THR A 176 -1.78 -11.38 -2.55
C THR A 176 -0.74 -11.13 -3.63
N ILE A 177 0.51 -10.83 -3.22
CA ILE A 177 1.63 -10.59 -4.14
C ILE A 177 1.96 -11.86 -4.94
N ASN A 178 2.04 -13.00 -4.27
CA ASN A 178 2.34 -14.29 -4.91
C ASN A 178 1.28 -14.69 -5.93
N ASP A 179 0.00 -14.44 -5.62
CA ASP A 179 -1.10 -14.72 -6.55
C ASP A 179 -0.98 -13.89 -7.83
N LEU A 180 -0.68 -12.58 -7.71
CA LEU A 180 -0.47 -11.74 -8.88
C LEU A 180 0.74 -12.19 -9.70
N HIS A 181 1.85 -12.52 -9.04
CA HIS A 181 3.05 -13.02 -9.73
C HIS A 181 2.74 -14.30 -10.51
N ARG A 182 1.98 -15.23 -9.90
CA ARG A 182 1.53 -16.46 -10.55
C ARG A 182 0.67 -16.18 -11.78
N LYS A 183 -0.33 -15.28 -11.66
CA LYS A 183 -1.21 -14.87 -12.78
C LYS A 183 -0.39 -14.26 -13.93
N THR A 184 0.51 -13.34 -13.62
CA THR A 184 1.42 -12.70 -14.59
C THR A 184 2.28 -13.74 -15.33
N LYS A 185 2.87 -14.69 -14.59
CA LYS A 185 3.69 -15.76 -15.18
C LYS A 185 2.89 -16.68 -16.09
N GLN A 186 1.63 -16.95 -15.75
CA GLN A 186 0.72 -17.73 -16.59
C GLN A 186 0.41 -17.00 -17.91
N GLU A 187 0.16 -15.69 -17.87
CA GLU A 187 -0.07 -14.88 -19.07
C GLU A 187 1.15 -14.84 -19.98
N LEU A 188 2.35 -14.62 -19.42
CA LEU A 188 3.59 -14.64 -20.20
C LEU A 188 3.80 -16.00 -20.90
N ARG A 189 3.43 -17.10 -20.26
CA ARG A 189 3.47 -18.43 -20.88
C ARG A 189 2.50 -18.53 -22.05
N LEU A 190 1.25 -18.08 -21.88
CA LEU A 190 0.24 -18.10 -22.94
C LEU A 190 0.65 -17.22 -24.14
N LEU A 191 1.19 -16.03 -23.88
CA LEU A 191 1.67 -15.13 -24.93
C LEU A 191 2.82 -15.76 -25.72
N ASN A 192 3.76 -16.43 -25.05
CA ASN A 192 4.86 -17.13 -25.71
C ASN A 192 4.38 -18.26 -26.63
N ILE A 193 3.35 -19.00 -26.21
CA ILE A 193 2.72 -20.04 -27.04
C ILE A 193 2.11 -19.39 -28.30
N GLN A 194 1.32 -18.33 -28.14
CA GLN A 194 0.68 -17.64 -29.25
C GLN A 194 1.70 -17.03 -30.24
N ILE A 195 2.80 -16.48 -29.74
CA ILE A 195 3.90 -15.96 -30.58
C ILE A 195 4.53 -17.11 -31.39
N SER A 196 4.76 -18.27 -30.77
CA SER A 196 5.32 -19.45 -31.44
C SER A 196 4.40 -19.94 -32.58
N GLU A 197 3.10 -20.08 -32.29
CA GLU A 197 2.09 -20.48 -33.29
C GLU A 197 2.02 -19.49 -34.45
N THR A 198 2.05 -18.19 -34.15
CA THR A 198 2.03 -17.13 -35.17
C THR A 198 3.28 -17.19 -36.06
N LYS A 199 4.47 -17.42 -35.48
CA LYS A 199 5.71 -17.58 -36.24
C LYS A 199 5.66 -18.80 -37.15
N ASN A 200 5.15 -19.94 -36.67
CA ASN A 200 4.99 -21.15 -37.47
C ASN A 200 4.05 -20.91 -38.66
N ALA A 201 2.90 -20.27 -38.42
CA ALA A 201 1.95 -19.92 -39.49
C ALA A 201 2.54 -18.97 -40.54
N ILE A 202 3.39 -18.03 -40.14
CA ILE A 202 4.10 -17.13 -41.07
C ILE A 202 5.09 -17.93 -41.93
N ASN A 203 5.89 -18.81 -41.32
CA ASN A 203 6.87 -19.64 -42.02
C ASN A 203 6.21 -20.57 -43.03
N GLU A 204 5.11 -21.23 -42.66
CA GLU A 204 4.33 -22.07 -43.58
C GLU A 204 3.82 -21.27 -44.78
N ARG A 205 3.24 -20.09 -44.55
CA ARG A 205 2.77 -19.20 -45.63
C ARG A 205 3.90 -18.77 -46.57
N GLN A 206 5.08 -18.47 -46.04
CA GLN A 206 6.25 -18.11 -46.86
C GLN A 206 6.75 -19.30 -47.69
N PHE A 207 6.78 -20.50 -47.10
CA PHE A 207 7.17 -21.73 -47.79
C PHE A 207 6.22 -22.03 -48.97
N PHE A 208 4.91 -21.97 -48.76
CA PHE A 208 3.93 -22.19 -49.83
C PHE A 208 3.98 -21.13 -50.94
N ARG A 209 4.32 -19.87 -50.62
CA ARG A 209 4.54 -18.82 -51.64
C ARG A 209 5.75 -19.14 -52.52
N LYS A 210 6.83 -19.65 -51.93
CA LYS A 210 8.07 -20.00 -52.64
C LYS A 210 7.92 -21.22 -53.56
N ILE A 211 7.01 -22.15 -53.24
CA ILE A 211 6.71 -23.31 -54.09
C ILE A 211 5.85 -22.92 -55.30
N ARG A 212 5.04 -21.85 -55.20
CA ARG A 212 4.12 -21.40 -56.25
C ARG A 212 4.72 -20.35 -57.20
N SER A 213 5.93 -19.87 -56.94
CA SER A 213 6.70 -18.95 -57.79
C SER A 213 7.71 -19.72 -58.62
#